data_AF-A0A948V040-F1
#
_entry.id   AF-A0A948V040-F1
#
_cell.length_a   1.000
_cell.length_b   1.000
_cell.length_c   1.000
_cell.angle_alpha   90.00
_cell.angle_beta   90.00
_cell.angle_gamma   90.00
#
_symmetry.space_group_name_H-M   'P 1'
#
loop_
_entity.id
_entity.type
_entity.pdbx_description
1 polymer ?
#
loop_
_entity_poly.entity_id
_entity_poly.type
_entity_poly.pdbx_seq_one_letter_code
_entity_poly.pdbx_strand_id
1 'polypeptide(L)'
;MKTLASLAAVLLLAAAGSASAQEARVRWGDLDLSSAGGADAFDARVGAAADRLCRDARRPGSRISDRAFCRAAVRDEAVRQLPGAARVGYALGRRPLVA
;
A
#
# COMPACT_ATOMS: atom_id res chain seq x y z
N MET A 1 9.41 21.95 22.26
CA MET A 1 8.35 21.04 22.74
C MET A 1 7.60 20.54 21.52
N LYS A 2 7.92 19.34 21.04
CA LYS A 2 7.42 18.82 19.76
C LYS A 2 6.58 17.60 20.10
N THR A 3 5.27 17.82 20.15
CA THR A 3 4.28 16.80 20.49
C THR A 3 4.39 15.65 19.49
N LEU A 4 4.93 14.53 19.96
CA LEU A 4 4.88 13.25 19.26
C LEU A 4 3.44 12.74 19.36
N ALA A 5 2.58 13.23 18.47
CA ALA A 5 1.28 12.62 18.24
C ALA A 5 1.54 11.26 17.60
N SER A 6 1.61 10.21 18.42
CA SER A 6 1.52 8.82 18.00
C SER A 6 0.14 8.57 17.37
N LEU A 7 -0.03 9.01 16.13
CA LEU A 7 -1.15 8.64 15.28
C LEU A 7 -0.84 7.25 14.75
N ALA A 8 -1.47 6.23 15.32
CA ALA A 8 -1.49 4.89 14.74
C ALA A 8 -2.21 4.94 13.38
N ALA A 9 -1.49 5.32 12.34
CA ALA A 9 -2.05 5.47 11.01
C ALA A 9 -2.06 4.10 10.32
N VAL A 10 -3.28 3.59 10.12
CA VAL A 10 -3.58 2.29 9.53
C VAL A 10 -4.47 2.54 8.31
N LEU A 11 -4.07 2.01 7.16
CA LEU A 11 -4.89 2.04 5.94
C LEU A 11 -5.72 0.76 5.85
N LEU A 12 -6.98 0.90 5.42
CA LEU A 12 -7.87 -0.22 5.11
C LEU A 12 -7.93 -0.37 3.59
N LEU A 13 -7.27 -1.41 3.07
CA LEU A 13 -7.36 -1.76 1.66
C LEU A 13 -8.47 -2.77 1.44
N ALA A 14 -9.40 -2.45 0.56
CA ALA A 14 -10.46 -3.35 0.12
C ALA A 14 -10.25 -3.74 -1.35
N ALA A 15 -10.30 -5.04 -1.65
CA ALA A 15 -10.32 -5.52 -3.03
C ALA A 15 -11.77 -5.76 -3.47
N ALA A 16 -12.25 -5.00 -4.47
CA ALA A 16 -13.56 -5.21 -5.07
C ALA A 16 -13.48 -6.34 -6.11
N GLY A 17 -13.52 -7.59 -5.63
CA GLY A 17 -13.47 -8.78 -6.49
C GLY A 17 -14.32 -9.90 -5.91
N SER A 18 -15.61 -9.90 -6.26
CA SER A 18 -16.59 -10.99 -6.09
C SER A 18 -16.56 -11.77 -4.75
N ALA A 19 -17.52 -11.46 -3.88
CA ALA A 19 -18.04 -12.26 -2.75
C ALA A 19 -17.30 -12.23 -1.39
N SER A 20 -16.20 -11.49 -1.22
CA SER A 20 -15.72 -11.12 0.12
C SER A 20 -14.94 -9.82 0.04
N ALA A 21 -15.37 -8.78 0.76
CA ALA A 21 -14.55 -7.61 0.99
C ALA A 21 -13.42 -8.03 1.95
N GLN A 22 -12.32 -8.58 1.43
CA GLN A 22 -11.14 -8.78 2.26
C GLN A 22 -10.52 -7.42 2.56
N GLU A 23 -10.41 -7.10 3.85
CA GLU A 23 -9.78 -5.89 4.33
C GLU A 23 -8.35 -6.21 4.76
N ALA A 24 -7.37 -5.48 4.22
CA ALA A 24 -5.99 -5.56 4.67
C ALA A 24 -5.58 -4.27 5.38
N ARG A 25 -5.03 -4.42 6.58
CA ARG A 25 -4.55 -3.30 7.41
C ARG A 25 -3.07 -3.09 7.17
N VAL A 26 -2.69 -1.97 6.57
CA VAL A 26 -1.29 -1.59 6.37
C VAL A 26 -0.94 -0.47 7.34
N ARG A 27 -0.07 -0.77 8.31
CA ARG A 27 0.46 0.23 9.24
C ARG A 27 1.64 0.94 8.59
N TRP A 28 1.63 2.28 8.62
CA TRP A 28 2.71 3.10 8.07
C TRP A 28 3.18 4.20 9.01
N GLY A 29 2.44 4.51 10.08
CA GLY A 29 2.80 5.56 11.03
C GLY A 29 4.11 5.36 11.79
N ASP A 30 4.71 4.17 11.72
CA ASP A 30 6.05 3.88 12.26
C ASP A 30 7.18 4.05 11.24
N LEU A 31 6.86 4.36 9.98
CA LEU A 31 7.83 4.45 8.89
C LEU A 31 8.14 5.91 8.55
N ASP A 32 9.42 6.23 8.37
CA ASP A 32 9.83 7.46 7.70
C ASP A 32 9.73 7.30 6.19
N LEU A 33 8.56 7.58 5.63
CA LEU A 33 8.29 7.41 4.19
C LEU A 33 9.15 8.32 3.30
N SER A 34 9.78 9.36 3.85
CA SER A 34 10.68 10.27 3.12
C SER A 34 12.05 9.66 2.83
N SER A 35 12.40 8.56 3.51
CA SER A 35 13.61 7.79 3.25
C SER A 35 13.34 6.63 2.29
N ALA A 36 14.37 6.22 1.54
CA ALA A 36 14.29 5.03 0.68
C ALA A 36 13.92 3.78 1.49
N GLY A 37 14.57 3.57 2.64
CA GLY A 37 14.30 2.42 3.51
C GLY A 37 12.87 2.40 4.07
N GLY A 38 12.31 3.55 4.45
CA GLY A 38 10.92 3.63 4.92
C GLY A 38 9.90 3.45 3.80
N ALA A 39 10.18 3.95 2.59
CA ALA A 39 9.35 3.71 1.42
C ALA A 39 9.38 2.22 1.00
N ASP A 40 10.55 1.57 1.01
CA ASP A 40 10.68 0.14 0.73
C ASP A 40 9.95 -0.72 1.77
N ALA A 41 10.03 -0.35 3.05
CA ALA A 41 9.29 -1.02 4.12
C ALA A 41 7.77 -0.89 3.94
N PHE A 42 7.29 0.26 3.49
CA PHE A 42 5.88 0.46 3.15
C PHE A 42 5.48 -0.42 1.98
N ASP A 43 6.25 -0.41 0.89
CA ASP A 43 6.01 -1.24 -0.29
C ASP A 43 5.99 -2.74 0.02
N ALA A 44 6.86 -3.21 0.91
CA ALA A 44 6.87 -4.59 1.38
C ALA A 44 5.58 -4.95 2.13
N ARG A 45 5.08 -4.05 3.00
CA ARG A 45 3.83 -4.26 3.74
C ARG A 45 2.62 -4.26 2.81
N VAL A 46 2.58 -3.34 1.84
CA VAL A 46 1.54 -3.28 0.81
C VAL A 46 1.59 -4.53 -0.08
N GLY A 47 2.79 -5.01 -0.45
CA GLY A 47 2.98 -6.25 -1.19
C GLY A 47 2.40 -7.46 -0.46
N ALA A 48 2.72 -7.62 0.83
CA ALA A 48 2.20 -8.70 1.66
C ALA A 48 0.66 -8.63 1.82
N ALA A 49 0.09 -7.42 1.90
CA ALA A 49 -1.35 -7.23 1.87
C ALA A 49 -1.95 -7.63 0.51
N ALA A 50 -1.34 -7.18 -0.58
CA ALA A 50 -1.76 -7.49 -1.94
C ALA A 50 -1.71 -8.99 -2.23
N ASP A 51 -0.74 -9.73 -1.71
CA ASP A 51 -0.68 -11.19 -1.88
C ASP A 51 -1.86 -11.91 -1.23
N ARG A 52 -2.35 -11.41 -0.10
CA ARG A 52 -3.54 -11.95 0.57
C ARG A 52 -4.81 -11.58 -0.20
N LEU A 53 -4.96 -10.31 -0.56
CA LEU A 53 -6.14 -9.79 -1.27
C LEU A 53 -6.27 -10.40 -2.67
N CYS A 54 -5.14 -10.52 -3.39
CA CYS A 54 -5.12 -11.00 -4.76
C CYS A 54 -4.93 -12.52 -4.86
N ARG A 55 -5.02 -13.28 -3.75
CA ARG A 55 -4.83 -14.74 -3.75
C ARG A 55 -5.77 -15.45 -4.72
N ASP A 56 -6.98 -14.94 -4.92
CA ASP A 56 -7.98 -15.57 -5.77
C ASP A 56 -8.42 -14.69 -6.95
N ALA A 57 -7.72 -13.56 -7.14
CA ALA A 57 -8.02 -12.56 -8.16
C ALA A 57 -8.01 -13.17 -9.57
N ARG A 58 -9.14 -12.98 -10.25
CA ARG A 58 -9.40 -13.37 -11.63
C ARG A 58 -9.90 -12.17 -12.39
N ARG A 59 -9.58 -12.12 -13.69
CA ARG A 59 -10.08 -11.05 -14.55
C ARG A 59 -11.61 -11.15 -14.61
N PRO A 60 -12.37 -10.05 -14.46
CA PRO A 60 -13.82 -10.08 -14.61
C PRO A 60 -14.23 -10.74 -15.93
N GLY A 61 -15.14 -11.72 -15.86
CA GLY A 61 -15.59 -12.47 -17.05
C GLY A 61 -14.60 -13.51 -17.61
N SER A 62 -13.49 -13.80 -16.92
CA SER A 62 -12.49 -14.78 -17.38
C SER A 62 -11.94 -15.65 -16.25
N ARG A 63 -11.48 -16.87 -16.61
CA ARG A 63 -10.75 -17.77 -15.71
C ARG A 63 -9.25 -17.46 -15.62
N ILE A 64 -8.77 -16.47 -16.39
CA ILE A 64 -7.37 -16.03 -16.38
C ILE A 64 -7.06 -15.32 -15.06
N SER A 65 -5.96 -15.73 -14.43
CA SER A 65 -5.40 -15.09 -13.24
C SER A 65 -4.94 -13.67 -13.57
N ASP A 66 -5.47 -12.68 -12.85
CA ASP A 66 -5.19 -11.25 -13.06
C ASP A 66 -4.45 -10.66 -11.85
N ARG A 67 -3.69 -11.51 -11.15
CA ARG A 67 -3.01 -11.18 -9.90
C ARG A 67 -2.06 -10.00 -10.03
N ALA A 68 -1.34 -9.89 -11.15
CA ALA A 68 -0.41 -8.78 -11.37
C ALA A 68 -1.15 -7.44 -11.43
N PHE A 69 -2.26 -7.39 -12.15
CA PHE A 69 -3.14 -6.22 -12.21
C PHE A 69 -3.76 -5.92 -10.84
N CYS A 70 -4.27 -6.93 -10.14
CA CYS A 70 -4.79 -6.77 -8.79
C CYS A 70 -3.74 -6.20 -7.82
N ARG A 71 -2.51 -6.73 -7.84
CA ARG A 71 -1.41 -6.22 -7.00
C ARG A 71 -1.07 -4.77 -7.33
N ALA A 72 -1.07 -4.40 -8.61
CA ALA A 72 -0.85 -3.01 -9.03
C ALA A 72 -1.97 -2.08 -8.53
N ALA A 73 -3.23 -2.51 -8.64
CA ALA A 73 -4.38 -1.76 -8.13
C ALA A 73 -4.34 -1.59 -6.60
N VAL A 74 -3.96 -2.62 -5.85
CA VAL A 74 -3.78 -2.55 -4.39
C VAL A 74 -2.66 -1.58 -4.03
N ARG A 75 -1.55 -1.58 -4.77
CA ARG A 75 -0.44 -0.64 -4.55
C ARG A 75 -0.85 0.81 -4.80
N ASP A 76 -1.54 1.07 -5.92
CA ASP A 76 -2.06 2.40 -6.24
C ASP A 76 -3.02 2.90 -5.16
N GLU A 77 -3.96 2.04 -4.74
CA GLU A 77 -4.90 2.36 -3.68
C GLU A 77 -4.22 2.66 -2.35
N ALA A 78 -3.18 1.89 -1.97
CA ALA A 78 -2.40 2.14 -0.76
C ALA A 78 -1.81 3.55 -0.76
N VAL A 79 -1.24 3.98 -1.89
CA VAL A 79 -0.66 5.32 -2.05
C VAL A 79 -1.75 6.39 -2.07
N ARG A 80 -2.89 6.13 -2.72
CA ARG A 80 -4.04 7.06 -2.75
C ARG A 80 -4.62 7.34 -1.37
N GLN A 81 -4.68 6.34 -0.49
CA GLN A 81 -5.21 6.51 0.86
C GLN A 81 -4.22 7.16 1.84
N LEU A 82 -2.93 7.29 1.50
CA LEU A 82 -1.99 8.03 2.34
C LEU A 82 -2.43 9.51 2.47
N PRO A 83 -2.38 10.11 3.67
CA PRO A 83 -2.59 11.54 3.83
C PRO A 83 -1.54 12.32 3.04
N GLY A 84 -1.89 13.54 2.61
CA GLY A 84 -1.08 14.31 1.65
C GLY A 84 0.41 14.40 2.00
N ALA A 85 0.74 14.72 3.24
CA ALA A 85 2.14 14.79 3.70
C ALA A 85 2.87 13.44 3.60
N ALA A 86 2.22 12.33 3.96
CA ALA A 86 2.80 10.98 3.86
C ALA A 86 2.99 10.55 2.41
N ARG A 87 2.09 10.96 1.51
CA ARG A 87 2.18 10.72 0.07
C ARG A 87 3.34 11.47 -0.57
N VAL A 88 3.56 12.73 -0.17
CA VAL A 88 4.74 13.51 -0.58
C VAL A 88 6.02 12.87 -0.04
N GLY A 89 6.03 12.49 1.24
CA GLY A 89 7.16 11.76 1.84
C GLY A 89 7.50 10.51 1.04
N TYR A 90 6.51 9.64 0.80
CA TYR A 90 6.67 8.45 -0.03
C TYR A 90 7.25 8.77 -1.42
N ALA A 91 6.74 9.80 -2.11
CA ALA A 91 7.27 10.21 -3.41
C ALA A 91 8.74 10.66 -3.34
N LEU A 92 9.17 11.31 -2.26
CA LEU A 92 10.56 11.69 -2.01
C LEU A 92 11.43 10.46 -1.75
N GLY A 93 10.98 9.53 -0.89
CA GLY A 93 11.70 8.30 -0.56
C GLY A 93 11.91 7.38 -1.78
N ARG A 94 11.01 7.43 -2.76
CA ARG A 94 11.13 6.69 -4.03
C ARG A 94 12.01 7.37 -5.08
N ARG A 95 12.54 8.58 -4.84
CA ARG A 95 13.40 9.23 -5.84
C ARG A 95 14.69 8.43 -5.99
N PRO A 96 15.14 8.16 -7.24
CA PRO A 96 16.43 7.54 -7.44
C PRO A 96 17.51 8.47 -6.87
N LEU A 97 18.37 7.93 -6.01
CA LEU A 97 19.60 8.61 -5.62
C LEU A 97 20.48 8.64 -6.86
N VAL A 98 20.49 9.77 -7.56
CA VAL A 98 21.50 10.05 -8.58
C VAL A 98 22.81 10.26 -7.82
N ALA A 99 23.72 9.29 -7.94
CA ALA A 99 25.10 9.38 -7.45
C ALA A 99 25.99 10.01 -8.52
#